data_AF-A0A816Q567-F1
#
_entry.id   AF-A0A816Q567-F1
#
_cell.length_a   1.000
_cell.length_b   1.000
_cell.length_c   1.000
_cell.angle_alpha   90.00
_cell.angle_beta   90.00
_cell.angle_gamma   90.00
#
_symmetry.space_group_name_H-M   'P 1'
#
loop_
_entity.id
_entity.type
_entity.pdbx_description
1 polymer ?
#
loop_
_entity_poly.entity_id
_entity_poly.type
_entity_poly.pdbx_seq_one_letter_code
_entity_poly.pdbx_strand_id
1 'polypeptide(L)'
;LWERSGNIRWWDVTTGQSSAFNSHRDEVRRTKFSHVVAGDRSRGRVDVLFNDNTFFVYDLVILISSFLFSYKYEREQLDKKEKKMKK
;
A
#
# COMPACT_ATOMS: atom_id res chain seq x y z
N LEU A 1 -1.14 23.78 -14.13
CA LEU A 1 -1.22 22.32 -14.32
C LEU A 1 -0.57 21.68 -13.11
N TRP A 2 -1.33 21.47 -12.03
CA TRP A 2 -0.83 20.77 -10.85
C TRP A 2 -1.16 19.29 -11.02
N GLU A 3 -0.14 18.44 -11.10
CA GLU A 3 -0.32 17.00 -11.17
C GLU A 3 -0.73 16.51 -9.78
N ARG A 4 -2.00 16.11 -9.67
CA ARG A 4 -2.57 15.50 -8.46
C ARG A 4 -1.97 14.11 -8.28
N SER A 5 -0.77 14.03 -7.75
CA SER A 5 -0.09 12.74 -7.55
C SER A 5 -0.44 12.13 -6.18
N GLY A 6 -0.67 10.82 -6.16
CA GLY A 6 -0.90 10.04 -4.94
C GLY A 6 0.39 9.81 -4.16
N ASN A 7 1.09 10.90 -3.82
CA ASN A 7 2.31 10.83 -3.02
C ASN A 7 1.99 10.37 -1.61
N ILE A 8 2.65 9.32 -1.16
CA ILE A 8 2.54 8.79 0.18
C ILE A 8 3.91 8.94 0.84
N ARG A 9 3.93 9.53 2.04
CA ARG A 9 5.11 9.61 2.90
C ARG A 9 4.82 8.97 4.23
N TRP A 10 5.77 8.19 4.73
CA TRP A 10 5.81 7.75 6.11
C TRP A 10 7.08 8.28 6.78
N TRP A 11 7.02 8.42 8.10
CA TRP A 11 8.15 8.84 8.90
C TRP A 11 8.18 8.11 10.24
N ASP A 12 9.39 7.87 10.72
CA ASP A 12 9.64 7.39 12.06
C ASP A 12 9.51 8.56 13.04
N VAL A 13 8.58 8.44 13.99
CA VAL A 13 8.24 9.53 14.94
C VAL A 13 9.37 9.80 15.93
N THR A 14 10.21 8.80 16.23
CA THR A 14 11.29 8.91 17.22
C THR A 14 12.54 9.54 16.62
N THR A 15 12.87 9.19 15.38
CA THR A 15 14.11 9.60 14.71
C THR A 15 13.90 10.72 13.68
N GLY A 16 12.66 10.96 13.26
CA GLY A 16 12.33 11.94 12.22
C GLY A 16 12.70 11.51 10.80
N GLN A 17 13.26 10.31 10.61
CA GLN A 17 13.57 9.81 9.26
C GLN A 17 12.29 9.56 8.48
N SER A 18 12.28 9.87 7.18
CA SER A 18 11.11 9.70 6.33
C SER A 18 11.44 9.09 4.98
N SER A 19 10.46 8.44 4.37
CA SER A 19 10.52 7.97 2.99
C SER A 19 9.20 8.25 2.32
N ALA A 20 9.26 8.58 1.04
CA ALA A 20 8.09 8.92 0.24
C ALA A 20 8.13 8.17 -1.10
N PHE A 21 6.96 7.83 -1.61
CA PHE A 21 6.81 7.16 -2.89
C PHE A 21 5.51 7.59 -3.58
N ASN A 22 5.49 7.45 -4.89
CA ASN A 22 4.32 7.69 -5.73
C ASN A 22 3.89 6.33 -6.31
N SER A 23 2.83 5.77 -5.76
CA SER A 23 2.26 4.51 -6.25
C SER A 23 1.06 4.70 -7.16
N HIS A 24 0.46 5.90 -7.17
CA HIS A 24 -0.78 6.17 -7.86
C HIS A 24 -0.81 7.57 -8.49
N ARG A 25 -1.56 7.71 -9.60
CA ARG A 25 -1.62 8.94 -10.41
C ARG A 25 -2.70 9.93 -9.95
N ASP A 26 -3.46 9.58 -8.93
CA ASP A 26 -4.53 10.40 -8.35
C ASP A 26 -4.31 10.57 -6.84
N GLU A 27 -4.92 11.61 -6.28
CA GLU A 27 -4.82 12.01 -4.87
C GLU A 27 -5.30 10.91 -3.91
N VAL A 28 -4.63 10.86 -2.76
CA VAL A 28 -5.06 10.04 -1.62
C VAL A 28 -6.33 10.63 -1.02
N ARG A 29 -7.41 9.86 -1.01
CA ARG A 29 -8.71 10.23 -0.45
C ARG A 29 -8.83 9.83 1.02
N ARG A 30 -8.37 8.63 1.38
CA ARG A 30 -8.40 8.10 2.76
C ARG A 30 -7.24 7.16 3.02
N THR A 31 -6.82 7.09 4.27
CA THR A 31 -5.85 6.11 4.78
C THR A 31 -6.35 5.48 6.08
N LYS A 32 -6.08 4.18 6.27
CA LYS A 32 -6.40 3.43 7.50
C LYS A 32 -5.33 2.39 7.79
N PHE A 33 -5.02 2.17 9.06
CA PHE A 33 -4.25 1.00 9.46
C PHE A 33 -5.14 -0.25 9.32
N SER A 34 -4.64 -1.27 8.62
CA SER A 34 -5.31 -2.57 8.55
C SER A 34 -4.79 -3.50 9.64
N HIS A 35 -5.61 -4.51 9.95
CA HIS A 35 -5.28 -5.52 10.94
C HIS A 35 -4.05 -6.32 10.50
N VAL A 36 -3.09 -6.47 11.40
CA VAL A 36 -1.95 -7.38 11.24
C VAL A 36 -2.30 -8.68 11.96
N VAL A 37 -2.23 -9.81 11.26
CA VAL A 37 -2.56 -11.13 11.82
C VAL A 37 -1.30 -11.76 12.42
N ALA A 38 -1.45 -12.53 13.50
CA ALA A 38 -0.34 -13.29 14.08
C ALA A 38 0.32 -14.19 13.01
N GLY A 39 1.65 -14.06 12.85
CA GLY A 39 2.42 -14.74 11.81
C GLY A 39 2.75 -13.87 10.58
N ASP A 40 2.21 -12.66 10.50
CA ASP A 40 2.62 -11.67 9.50
C ASP A 40 4.05 -11.19 9.77
N ARG A 41 4.85 -11.09 8.70
CA ARG A 41 6.24 -10.61 8.76
C ARG A 41 6.33 -9.09 8.60
N SER A 42 5.22 -8.44 8.22
CA SER A 42 5.12 -6.98 8.20
C SER A 42 5.03 -6.42 9.62
N ARG A 43 5.54 -5.20 9.81
CA ARG A 43 5.39 -4.43 11.06
C ARG A 43 4.04 -3.71 11.15
N GLY A 44 3.19 -3.85 10.13
CA GLY A 44 2.01 -3.03 9.95
C GLY A 44 1.48 -3.11 8.51
N ARG A 45 0.20 -2.77 8.34
CA ARG A 45 -0.38 -2.53 7.02
C ARG A 45 -1.17 -1.23 7.00
N VAL A 46 -1.18 -0.59 5.84
CA VAL A 46 -1.97 0.62 5.60
C VAL A 46 -2.79 0.44 4.33
N ASP A 47 -4.10 0.61 4.47
CA ASP A 47 -5.04 0.67 3.36
C ASP A 47 -5.16 2.13 2.90
N VAL A 48 -5.09 2.35 1.59
CA VAL A 48 -5.16 3.67 0.97
C VAL A 48 -6.21 3.66 -0.12
N LEU A 49 -7.17 4.57 -0.04
CA LEU A 49 -8.19 4.81 -1.06
C LEU A 49 -7.83 6.07 -1.83
N PHE A 50 -7.82 5.99 -3.15
CA PHE A 50 -7.60 7.12 -4.05
C PHE A 50 -8.92 7.72 -4.55
N ASN A 51 -8.87 8.91 -5.15
CA ASN A 51 -10.07 9.61 -5.62
C ASN A 51 -10.78 8.91 -6.79
N ASP A 52 -10.05 8.18 -7.63
CA ASP A 52 -10.59 7.35 -8.70
C ASP A 52 -11.28 6.05 -8.21
N ASN A 53 -11.46 5.91 -6.89
CA ASN A 53 -12.03 4.76 -6.19
C ASN A 53 -11.18 3.47 -6.25
N THR A 54 -9.92 3.56 -6.68
CA THR A 54 -8.98 2.45 -6.48
C THR A 54 -8.50 2.41 -5.03
N PHE A 55 -8.20 1.22 -4.52
CA PHE A 55 -7.63 1.06 -3.18
C PHE A 55 -6.44 0.11 -3.20
N PHE A 56 -5.42 0.43 -2.40
CA PHE A 56 -4.16 -0.30 -2.30
C PHE A 56 -3.90 -0.63 -0.83
N VAL A 57 -3.21 -1.74 -0.57
CA VAL A 57 -2.75 -2.13 0.77
C VAL A 57 -1.23 -2.19 0.75
N TYR A 58 -0.59 -1.44 1.65
CA TYR A 58 0.87 -1.38 1.79
C TYR A 58 1.32 -2.10 3.06
N ASP A 59 2.22 -3.06 2.90
CA ASP A 59 2.94 -3.68 4.01
C ASP A 59 4.11 -2.80 4.47
N LEU A 60 4.23 -2.59 5.78
CA LEU A 60 5.37 -1.94 6.41
C LEU A 60 6.45 -2.98 6.70
N VAL A 61 7.39 -3.15 5.77
CA VAL A 61 8.56 -4.02 5.97
C VAL A 61 9.82 -3.19 6.24
N ILE A 62 10.65 -3.60 7.22
CA ILE A 62 12.03 -3.10 7.32
C ILE A 62 12.82 -3.84 6.23
N LEU A 63 12.82 -3.33 5.02
CA LEU A 63 13.88 -3.66 4.08
C LEU A 63 14.74 -2.42 3.93
N ILE A 64 16.01 -2.60 4.31
CA ILE A 64 17.06 -1.68 3.92
C ILE A 64 17.08 -1.73 2.39
N SER A 65 16.72 -0.62 1.75
CA SER A 65 16.54 -0.42 0.30
C SER A 65 15.23 -0.91 -0.34
N SER A 66 14.64 0.03 -1.06
CA SER A 66 13.32 0.10 -1.69
C SER A 66 13.11 -0.84 -2.89
N PHE A 67 11.84 -1.00 -3.30
CA PHE A 67 11.32 -1.11 -4.71
C PHE A 67 10.41 -2.28 -5.13
N LEU A 68 10.24 -3.39 -4.39
CA LEU A 68 9.55 -4.57 -4.97
C LEU A 68 8.22 -5.04 -4.34
N PHE A 69 7.57 -4.26 -3.46
CA PHE A 69 6.50 -4.83 -2.62
C PHE A 69 5.06 -4.82 -3.20
N SER A 70 4.73 -4.01 -4.22
CA SER A 70 3.32 -3.81 -4.63
C SER A 70 2.81 -4.71 -5.75
N TYR A 71 3.65 -5.12 -6.72
CA TYR A 71 3.14 -5.79 -7.94
C TYR A 71 2.70 -7.26 -7.72
N LYS A 72 3.26 -7.92 -6.71
CA LYS A 72 3.03 -9.36 -6.47
C LYS A 72 1.67 -9.64 -5.81
N TYR A 73 1.20 -8.77 -4.91
CA TYR A 73 -0.02 -9.01 -4.13
C TYR A 73 -1.31 -8.86 -4.94
N GLU A 74 -1.37 -7.87 -5.84
CA GLU A 74 -2.56 -7.60 -6.65
C GLU A 74 -2.90 -8.76 -7.61
N ARG A 75 -1.88 -9.37 -8.22
CA ARG A 75 -1.98 -10.61 -9.02
C ARG A 75 -2.59 -11.77 -8.24
N GLU A 76 -2.13 -11.99 -7.02
CA GLU A 76 -2.63 -13.11 -6.19
C GLU A 76 -4.09 -12.94 -5.79
N GLN A 77 -4.54 -11.70 -5.55
CA GLN A 77 -5.93 -11.42 -5.20
C GLN A 77 -6.87 -11.49 -6.41
N LEU A 78 -6.43 -11.06 -7.59
CA LEU A 78 -7.17 -11.28 -8.84
C LEU A 78 -7.32 -12.77 -9.14
N ASP A 79 -6.25 -13.55 -9.04
CA ASP A 79 -6.27 -15.00 -9.30
C ASP A 79 -7.22 -15.73 -8.34
N LYS A 80 -7.22 -15.35 -7.05
CA LYS A 80 -8.15 -15.90 -6.05
C LYS A 80 -9.60 -15.53 -6.36
N LYS A 81 -9.84 -14.31 -6.84
CA LYS A 81 -11.19 -13.84 -7.21
C LYS A 81 -11.71 -14.56 -8.46
N GLU A 82 -10.89 -14.73 -9.49
CA GLU A 82 -11.27 -15.46 -10.70
C GLU A 82 -11.57 -16.94 -10.43
N LYS A 83 -10.75 -17.61 -9.61
CA LYS A 83 -10.99 -19.01 -9.22
C LYS A 83 -12.31 -19.20 -8.46
N LYS A 84 -12.74 -18.17 -7.72
CA LYS A 84 -13.99 -18.19 -6.96
C LYS A 84 -15.23 -17.94 -7.83
N MET A 85 -15.09 -17.26 -8.98
CA MET A 85 -16.20 -17.01 -9.91
C MET A 85 -16.45 -18.16 -10.90
N LYS A 86 -15.51 -19.10 -11.05
CA LYS A 86 -15.62 -20.25 -11.97
C LYS A 86 -16.11 -21.54 -11.29
N LYS A 87 -16.63 -21.46 -10.06
CA LYS A 87 -17.11 -22.58 -9.26
C LYS A 87 -18.51 -22.29 -8.75
#